data_AF-A0A242LGW2-F1
#
_entry.id   AF-A0A242LGW2-F1
#
_cell.length_a   1.000
_cell.length_b   1.000
_cell.length_c   1.000
_cell.angle_alpha   90.00
_cell.angle_beta   90.00
_cell.angle_gamma   90.00
#
_symmetry.space_group_name_H-M   'P 1'
#
loop_
_entity.id
_entity.type
_entity.pdbx_description
1 polymer ?
#
loop_
_entity_poly.entity_id
_entity_poly.type
_entity_poly.pdbx_seq_one_letter_code
_entity_poly.pdbx_strand_id
1 'polypeptide(L)' 'MAEIAEITLQDREKIKNYVKNSNFLTYTMLAERFGISKSELSLIVNGKKTSAEANKIIDSIITMYEL' A
#
# COMPACT_ATOMS: atom_id res chain seq x y z
N MET A 1 23.68 3.92 -4.24
CA MET A 1 22.65 4.38 -3.29
C MET A 1 21.35 3.85 -3.84
N ALA A 2 20.68 2.94 -3.14
CA ALA A 2 19.47 2.30 -3.66
C ALA A 2 18.43 3.38 -3.91
N GLU A 3 18.22 3.69 -5.19
CA GLU A 3 17.09 4.47 -5.67
C GLU A 3 15.87 3.85 -5.03
N ILE A 4 15.24 4.61 -4.14
CA ILE A 4 13.90 4.29 -3.65
C ILE A 4 13.07 4.45 -4.92
N ALA A 5 12.91 3.36 -5.69
CA ALA A 5 12.14 3.35 -6.92
C ALA A 5 10.86 4.10 -6.60
N GLU A 6 10.65 5.23 -7.28
CA GLU A 6 9.55 6.14 -6.99
C GLU A 6 8.28 5.31 -7.07
N ILE A 7 7.72 4.94 -5.91
CA ILE A 7 6.48 4.19 -5.89
C ILE A 7 5.46 5.08 -6.56
N THR A 8 5.10 4.65 -7.76
CA THR A 8 4.39 5.45 -8.71
C THR A 8 2.97 5.61 -8.21
N LEU A 9 2.29 6.69 -8.61
CA LEU A 9 0.86 6.84 -8.32
C LEU A 9 0.06 5.61 -8.81
N GLN A 10 0.52 4.94 -9.87
CA GLN A 10 -0.06 3.70 -10.39
C GLN A 10 -0.03 2.53 -9.39
N ASP A 11 1.06 2.34 -8.65
CA ASP A 11 1.19 1.28 -7.64
C ASP A 11 0.16 1.45 -6.53
N ARG A 12 -0.04 2.70 -6.12
CA ARG A 12 -1.06 3.07 -5.13
C ARG A 12 -2.47 2.82 -5.66
N GLU A 13 -2.73 3.17 -6.91
CA GLU A 13 -4.02 2.93 -7.56
C GLU A 13 -4.34 1.43 -7.73
N LYS A 14 -3.33 0.61 -8.06
CA LYS A 14 -3.48 -0.85 -8.13
C LYS A 14 -3.99 -1.42 -6.81
N ILE A 15 -3.38 -1.05 -5.68
CA ILE A 15 -3.82 -1.50 -4.36
C ILE A 15 -5.23 -1.00 -4.06
N LYS A 16 -5.52 0.26 -4.40
CA LYS A 16 -6.85 0.85 -4.21
C LYS A 16 -7.93 0.07 -4.96
N ASN A 17 -7.67 -0.24 -6.22
CA ASN A 17 -8.57 -1.02 -7.06
C ASN A 17 -8.65 -2.47 -6.60
N TYR A 18 -7.55 -3.06 -6.15
CA TYR A 18 -7.53 -4.43 -5.64
C TYR A 18 -8.39 -4.54 -4.37
N VAL A 19 -8.19 -3.66 -3.39
CA VAL A 19 -9.01 -3.63 -2.17
C VAL A 19 -10.47 -3.29 -2.47
N LYS A 20 -10.75 -2.46 -3.49
CA LYS A 20 -12.11 -2.11 -3.89
C LYS A 20 -12.84 -3.25 -4.62
N ASN A 21 -12.13 -4.02 -5.43
CA ASN A 21 -12.69 -5.15 -6.18
C ASN A 21 -12.63 -6.47 -5.39
N SER A 22 -11.83 -6.54 -4.33
CA SER A 22 -11.70 -7.72 -3.49
C SER A 22 -12.79 -7.72 -2.42
N ASN A 23 -13.66 -8.73 -2.44
CA ASN A 23 -14.61 -8.98 -1.35
C ASN A 23 -13.95 -9.54 -0.08
N PHE A 24 -12.69 -9.95 -0.17
CA PHE A 24 -11.98 -10.64 0.92
C PHE A 24 -10.91 -9.75 1.58
N LEU A 25 -10.32 -8.81 0.82
CA LEU A 25 -9.24 -7.98 1.32
C LEU A 25 -9.75 -6.61 1.74
N THR A 26 -9.54 -6.24 3.01
CA THR A 26 -9.87 -4.90 3.50
C THR A 26 -8.61 -4.13 3.86
N TYR A 27 -8.70 -2.79 3.85
CA TYR A 27 -7.64 -1.93 4.38
C TYR A 27 -7.28 -2.24 5.83
N THR A 28 -8.24 -2.74 6.62
CA THR A 28 -7.98 -3.14 8.01
C THR A 28 -7.07 -4.36 8.06
N MET A 29 -7.35 -5.40 7.28
CA MET A 29 -6.54 -6.63 7.25
C MET A 29 -5.13 -6.38 6.72
N LEU A 30 -5.00 -5.53 5.70
CA LEU A 30 -3.69 -5.09 5.23
C LEU A 30 -2.96 -4.33 6.35
N ALA A 31 -3.61 -3.37 6.99
CA ALA A 31 -3.00 -2.57 8.05
C ALA A 31 -2.55 -3.44 9.24
N GLU A 32 -3.34 -4.43 9.65
CA GLU A 32 -2.99 -5.40 10.69
C GLU A 32 -1.76 -6.23 10.31
N ARG A 33 -1.63 -6.67 9.05
CA ARG A 33 -0.42 -7.40 8.59
C ARG A 33 0.85 -6.57 8.69
N PHE A 34 0.76 -5.27 8.45
CA PHE A 34 1.91 -4.37 8.50
C PHE A 34 2.09 -3.73 9.89
N GLY A 35 1.24 -4.07 10.87
CA GLY A 35 1.30 -3.50 12.22
C GLY A 35 0.99 -2.00 12.28
N ILE A 36 0.26 -1.48 11.28
CA ILE A 36 -0.12 -0.07 11.19
C ILE A 36 -1.63 0.12 11.37
N SER A 37 -2.05 1.36 11.57
CA SER A 37 -3.48 1.69 11.62
C SER A 37 -4.10 1.73 10.22
N LYS A 38 -5.38 1.35 10.09
CA LYS A 38 -6.16 1.51 8.84
C LYS A 38 -6.09 2.93 8.28
N SER A 39 -6.18 3.94 9.15
CA SER A 39 -6.07 5.35 8.77
C SER A 39 -4.71 5.66 8.15
N GLU A 40 -3.65 5.07 8.70
CA GLU A 40 -2.30 5.24 8.20
C GLU A 40 -2.11 4.57 6.84
N LEU A 41 -2.55 3.32 6.67
CA LEU A 41 -2.55 2.65 5.37
C LEU A 41 -3.34 3.46 4.33
N SER A 42 -4.50 4.00 4.72
CA SER A 42 -5.31 4.84 3.85
C SER A 42 -4.54 6.10 3.42
N LEU A 43 -3.84 6.78 4.33
CA LEU A 43 -3.00 7.94 4.00
C LEU A 43 -1.87 7.57 3.03
N ILE A 44 -1.26 6.40 3.21
CA ILE A 44 -0.18 5.88 2.37
C ILE A 44 -0.70 5.59 0.95
N VAL A 45 -1.77 4.82 0.83
CA VAL A 45 -2.40 4.46 -0.45
C VAL A 45 -2.98 5.70 -1.16
N ASN A 46 -3.46 6.70 -0.41
CA ASN A 46 -3.95 7.94 -0.99
C ASN A 46 -2.82 8.93 -1.34
N GLY A 47 -1.55 8.57 -1.12
CA GLY A 47 -0.39 9.40 -1.41
C GLY A 47 -0.22 10.61 -0.50
N LYS A 48 -0.97 10.69 0.61
CA LYS A 48 -0.84 11.73 1.63
C LYS A 48 0.35 11.48 2.56
N LYS A 49 0.85 10.24 2.63
CA LYS A 49 2.05 9.86 3.40
C LYS A 49 3.01 9.09 2.48
N THR A 50 4.10 9.75 2.12
CA THR A 50 5.11 9.24 1.15
C THR A 50 6.49 9.08 1.80
N SER A 51 6.51 8.44 2.97
CA SER A 51 7.75 8.13 3.69
C SER A 51 8.41 6.86 3.13
N ALA A 52 9.70 6.64 3.40
CA ALA A 52 10.40 5.43 2.98
C ALA A 52 9.72 4.14 3.48
N GLU A 53 9.18 4.16 4.71
CA GLU A 53 8.38 3.05 5.26
C GLU A 53 7.06 2.86 4.53
N ALA A 54 6.36 3.95 4.20
CA ALA A 54 5.13 3.92 3.43
C ALA A 54 5.33 3.28 2.06
N ASN A 55 6.45 3.61 1.42
CA ASN A 55 6.81 3.00 0.15
C ASN A 55 7.09 1.49 0.31
N LYS A 56 7.89 1.09 1.31
CA LYS A 56 8.11 -0.35 1.58
C LYS A 56 6.82 -1.13 1.78
N ILE A 57 5.82 -0.54 2.43
CA ILE A 57 4.51 -1.18 2.64
C ILE A 57 3.79 -1.39 1.30
N ILE A 58 3.72 -0.37 0.44
CA ILE A 58 3.11 -0.48 -0.90
C ILE A 58 3.82 -1.56 -1.73
N ASP A 59 5.15 -1.52 -1.79
CA ASP A 59 5.97 -2.49 -2.51
C ASP A 59 5.74 -3.93 -2.00
N SER A 60 5.67 -4.10 -0.68
CA SER A 60 5.38 -5.38 -0.05
C SER A 60 3.97 -5.88 -0.40
N ILE A 61 2.98 -5.00 -0.45
CA ILE A 61 1.61 -5.37 -0.86
C ILE A 61 1.61 -5.82 -2.32
N ILE A 62 2.25 -5.05 -3.21
CA ILE A 62 2.29 -5.39 -4.63
C ILE A 62 3.00 -6.72 -4.87
N THR A 63 4.14 -6.93 -4.22
CA THR A 63 4.89 -8.19 -4.31
C THR A 63 4.07 -9.35 -3.75
N MET A 64 3.36 -9.17 -2.64
CA MET A 64 2.61 -10.23 -1.96
C MET A 64 1.34 -10.65 -2.72
N TYR A 65 0.74 -9.74 -3.47
CA TYR A 65 -0.49 -9.99 -4.24
C TYR A 65 -0.27 -9.99 -5.76
N GLU A 66 0.98 -9.92 -6.19
CA GLU A 66 1.42 -9.88 -7.61
C GLU A 66 0.60 -8.89 -8.46
N LEU A 67 0.47 -7.64 -7.97
CA LEU A 67 -0.37 -6.58 -8.56
C LEU A 67 0.27 -5.78 -9.70
#